data_AF-A0A0R3ED05-F1
#
_entry.id   AF-A0A0R3ED05-F1
#
_cell.length_a   1.000
_cell.length_b   1.000
_cell.length_c   1.000
_cell.angle_alpha   90.00
_cell.angle_beta   90.00
_cell.angle_gamma   90.00
#
_symmetry.space_group_name_H-M   'P 1'
#
loop_
_entity.id
_entity.type
_entity.pdbx_description
1 polymer ?
#
loop_
_entity_poly.entity_id
_entity_poly.type
_entity_poly.pdbx_seq_one_letter_code
_entity_poly.pdbx_strand_id
1 'polypeptide(L)'
;MDNNMNEFELPQLYRHHVFSCHTQRPPDHPHGSCGTAGGGPLWERLGKAIEARGLTDVGLTAAGCLGFCASGPLMVVYPDGVWYRPRSPEDIDEIVDSHLKNGRRVDRLVIVLTRS
;
A
#
# COMPACT_ATOMS: atom_id res chain seq x y z
N MET A 1 -19.11 -22.68 -30.44
CA MET A 1 -19.57 -23.12 -29.11
C MET A 1 -18.47 -22.74 -28.13
N ASP A 2 -18.41 -21.59 -27.47
CA ASP A 2 -19.12 -20.33 -27.51
C ASP A 2 -18.04 -19.27 -27.38
N ASN A 3 -17.91 -18.38 -28.36
CA ASN A 3 -16.88 -17.34 -28.36
C ASN A 3 -17.42 -16.11 -27.62
N ASN A 4 -17.82 -16.30 -26.37
CA ASN A 4 -18.38 -15.25 -25.54
C ASN A 4 -17.24 -14.51 -24.83
N MET A 5 -16.42 -13.80 -25.60
CA MET A 5 -15.58 -12.74 -25.02
C MET A 5 -16.53 -11.62 -24.62
N ASN A 6 -16.79 -11.51 -23.33
CA ASN A 6 -17.51 -10.39 -22.75
C ASN A 6 -16.72 -9.11 -23.10
N GLU A 7 -17.31 -8.24 -23.93
CA GLU A 7 -16.72 -7.01 -24.48
C GLU A 7 -16.25 -6.00 -23.40
N PHE A 8 -16.45 -6.33 -22.12
CA PHE A 8 -16.15 -5.52 -20.95
C PHE A 8 -15.18 -6.17 -19.92
N GLU A 9 -14.57 -7.32 -20.20
CA GLU A 9 -13.55 -7.87 -19.30
C GLU A 9 -12.22 -7.12 -19.42
N LEU A 10 -12.03 -6.14 -18.52
CA LEU A 10 -10.76 -5.44 -18.40
C LEU A 10 -9.71 -6.38 -17.77
N PRO A 11 -8.52 -6.53 -18.40
CA PRO A 11 -7.48 -7.37 -17.83
C PRO A 11 -7.00 -6.79 -16.49
N GLN A 12 -7.05 -7.58 -15.43
CA GLN A 12 -6.39 -7.23 -14.19
C GLN A 12 -4.89 -7.41 -14.33
N LEU A 13 -4.17 -6.29 -14.50
CA LEU A 13 -2.73 -6.28 -14.67
C LEU A 13 -1.98 -6.63 -13.37
N TYR A 14 -2.57 -6.26 -12.23
CA TYR A 14 -1.99 -6.52 -10.92
C TYR A 14 -3.00 -7.24 -10.03
N ARG A 15 -2.60 -8.37 -9.45
CA ARG A 15 -3.39 -9.04 -8.42
C ARG A 15 -3.56 -8.14 -7.20
N HIS A 16 -2.50 -7.42 -6.84
CA HIS A 16 -2.52 -6.39 -5.81
C HIS A 16 -1.85 -5.11 -6.30
N HIS A 17 -2.43 -3.95 -5.99
CA HIS A 17 -1.82 -2.65 -6.25
C HIS A 17 -1.70 -1.86 -4.96
N VAL A 18 -0.47 -1.54 -4.58
CA VAL A 18 -0.14 -0.75 -3.41
C VAL A 18 -0.02 0.73 -3.76
N PHE A 19 -0.79 1.56 -3.08
CA PHE A 19 -0.61 3.01 -3.09
C PHE A 19 0.01 3.45 -1.76
N SER A 20 1.23 3.98 -1.82
CA SER A 20 2.00 4.41 -0.64
C SER A 20 2.10 5.94 -0.59
N CYS A 21 1.65 6.56 0.50
CA CYS A 21 1.61 8.02 0.61
C CYS A 21 3.03 8.59 0.73
N HIS A 22 3.49 9.30 -0.31
CA HIS A 22 4.80 9.94 -0.39
C HIS A 22 4.77 11.44 -0.05
N THR A 23 3.64 11.95 0.45
CA THR A 23 3.53 13.38 0.74
C THR A 23 4.52 13.82 1.81
N GLN A 24 5.37 14.79 1.45
CA GLN A 24 6.29 15.50 2.34
C GLN A 24 5.77 16.93 2.52
N ARG A 25 5.76 17.42 3.76
CA ARG A 25 5.45 18.82 4.10
C ARG A 25 6.49 19.36 5.09
N PRO A 26 6.55 20.68 5.32
CA PRO A 26 7.33 21.25 6.41
C PRO A 26 6.97 20.62 7.78
N PRO A 27 7.93 20.48 8.71
CA PRO A 27 7.70 19.83 10.01
C PRO A 27 6.61 20.49 10.87
N ASP A 28 6.36 21.78 10.69
CA ASP A 28 5.40 22.61 11.42
C ASP A 28 4.00 22.65 10.76
N HIS A 29 3.82 21.95 9.64
CA HIS A 29 2.51 21.92 8.98
C HIS A 29 1.45 21.28 9.90
N PRO A 30 0.28 21.91 10.11
CA PRO A 30 -0.68 21.52 11.16
C PRO A 30 -1.24 20.09 11.01
N HIS A 31 -1.26 19.57 9.79
CA HIS A 31 -1.70 18.20 9.51
C HIS A 31 -0.56 17.17 9.45
N GLY A 32 0.70 17.57 9.57
CA GLY A 32 1.86 16.72 9.32
C GLY A 32 1.90 16.14 7.90
N SER A 33 2.65 15.05 7.71
CA SER A 33 2.72 14.31 6.45
C SER A 33 3.21 12.87 6.64
N CYS A 34 2.99 11.99 5.66
CA CYS A 34 3.53 10.62 5.74
C CYS A 34 5.06 10.61 5.67
N GLY A 35 5.67 11.54 4.93
CA GLY A 35 7.13 11.70 4.90
C GLY A 35 7.72 12.07 6.27
N THR A 36 7.15 13.04 6.99
CA THR A 36 7.55 13.37 8.37
C THR A 36 7.26 12.26 9.36
N ALA A 37 6.26 11.41 9.09
CA ALA A 37 5.96 10.21 9.87
C ALA A 37 6.87 9.01 9.56
N GLY A 38 7.92 9.18 8.76
CA GLY A 38 8.90 8.12 8.46
C GLY A 38 8.55 7.22 7.27
N GLY A 39 7.64 7.65 6.38
CA GLY A 39 7.21 6.84 5.23
C GLY A 39 8.31 6.52 4.21
N GLY A 40 9.25 7.44 3.97
CA GLY A 40 10.27 7.29 2.92
C GLY A 40 11.06 5.96 2.99
N PRO A 41 11.74 5.68 4.11
CA PRO A 41 12.47 4.41 4.27
C PRO A 41 11.59 3.16 4.16
N LEU A 42 10.33 3.24 4.58
CA LEU A 42 9.37 2.13 4.50
C LEU A 42 8.98 1.83 3.05
N TRP A 43 8.77 2.87 2.23
CA TRP A 43 8.43 2.72 0.82
C TRP A 43 9.61 2.24 -0.02
N GLU A 44 10.83 2.67 0.30
CA GLU A 44 12.05 2.12 -0.30
C GLU A 44 12.18 0.61 0.02
N ARG A 45 11.96 0.22 1.29
CA ARG A 45 11.95 -1.20 1.67
C ARG A 45 10.88 -1.98 0.91
N LEU A 46 9.68 -1.40 0.76
CA LEU A 46 8.55 -2.05 0.09
C LEU A 46 8.88 -2.38 -1.36
N GLY A 47 9.43 -1.42 -2.12
CA GLY A 47 9.85 -1.66 -3.50
C GLY A 47 10.90 -2.76 -3.60
N LYS A 48 11.97 -2.69 -2.78
CA LYS A 48 13.03 -3.71 -2.75
C LYS A 48 12.51 -5.09 -2.35
N ALA A 49 11.57 -5.15 -1.41
CA ALA A 49 11.00 -6.41 -0.96
C ALA A 49 10.14 -7.05 -2.06
N ILE A 50 9.28 -6.29 -2.75
CA ILE A 50 8.48 -6.77 -3.89
C ILE A 50 9.39 -7.34 -4.98
N GLU A 51 10.44 -6.60 -5.35
CA GLU A 51 11.43 -7.03 -6.35
C GLU A 51 12.16 -8.32 -5.90
N ALA A 52 12.65 -8.35 -4.66
CA ALA A 52 13.38 -9.50 -4.11
C ALA A 52 12.53 -10.79 -4.02
N ARG A 53 11.20 -10.69 -3.90
CA ARG A 53 10.29 -11.84 -3.93
C ARG A 53 9.82 -12.19 -5.35
N GLY A 54 10.22 -11.44 -6.37
CA GLY A 54 9.83 -11.67 -7.77
C GLY A 54 8.33 -11.47 -8.01
N LEU A 55 7.68 -10.59 -7.26
CA LEU A 55 6.23 -10.37 -7.33
C LEU A 55 5.87 -9.46 -8.51
N THR A 56 5.94 -9.98 -9.73
CA THR A 56 5.66 -9.25 -10.97
C THR A 56 4.18 -8.88 -11.15
N ASP A 57 3.30 -9.52 -10.37
CA ASP A 57 1.85 -9.31 -10.34
C ASP A 57 1.40 -8.28 -9.28
N VAL A 58 2.35 -7.60 -8.62
CA VAL A 58 2.08 -6.58 -7.60
C VAL A 58 2.52 -5.20 -8.10
N GLY A 59 1.56 -4.29 -8.27
CA GLY A 59 1.81 -2.90 -8.60
C GLY A 59 2.19 -2.08 -7.37
N LEU A 60 3.13 -1.15 -7.52
CA LEU A 60 3.47 -0.15 -6.49
C LEU A 60 3.43 1.25 -7.09
N THR A 61 2.68 2.16 -6.45
CA THR A 61 2.60 3.55 -6.86
C THR A 61 2.84 4.48 -5.68
N ALA A 62 3.75 5.43 -5.88
CA ALA A 62 3.92 6.57 -4.99
C ALA A 62 2.70 7.48 -5.14
N ALA A 63 1.88 7.54 -4.09
CA ALA A 63 0.66 8.34 -4.08
C ALA A 63 0.89 9.70 -3.43
N GLY A 64 0.05 10.67 -3.82
CA GLY A 64 -0.16 11.90 -3.07
C GLY A 64 -0.84 11.65 -1.72
N CYS A 65 -1.35 12.72 -1.11
CA CYS A 65 -1.97 12.64 0.21
C CYS A 65 -3.25 11.79 0.17
N LEU A 66 -3.30 10.73 0.97
CA LEU A 66 -4.45 9.81 1.07
C LEU A 66 -5.58 10.31 1.99
N GLY A 67 -5.46 11.52 2.54
CA GLY A 67 -6.51 12.20 3.33
C GLY A 67 -6.43 12.02 4.86
N PHE A 68 -5.71 11.01 5.34
CA PHE A 68 -5.68 10.65 6.78
C PHE A 68 -4.31 10.90 7.43
N CYS A 69 -3.83 12.15 7.36
CA CYS A 69 -2.44 12.48 7.73
C CYS A 69 -2.09 12.15 9.19
N ALA A 70 -3.03 12.29 10.13
CA ALA A 70 -2.83 11.95 11.55
C ALA A 70 -2.53 10.47 11.80
N SER A 71 -2.92 9.60 10.87
CA SER A 71 -2.67 8.15 10.93
C SER A 71 -1.41 7.73 10.17
N GLY A 72 -0.64 8.68 9.62
CA GLY A 72 0.59 8.42 8.85
C GLY A 72 1.67 7.59 9.60
N PRO A 73 2.56 6.92 8.86
CA PRO A 73 2.60 6.77 7.40
C PRO A 73 1.58 5.72 6.91
N LEU A 74 0.99 5.94 5.74
CA LEU A 74 -0.12 5.10 5.23
C LEU A 74 0.15 4.50 3.85
N MET A 75 -0.27 3.25 3.69
CA MET A 75 -0.48 2.61 2.39
C MET A 75 -1.84 1.93 2.32
N VAL A 76 -2.37 1.78 1.12
CA VAL A 76 -3.58 0.99 0.84
C VAL A 76 -3.29 -0.04 -0.24
N VAL A 77 -3.81 -1.25 -0.05
CA VAL A 77 -3.71 -2.36 -1.00
C VAL A 77 -5.07 -2.58 -1.66
N TYR A 78 -5.14 -2.39 -2.98
CA TYR A 78 -6.29 -2.76 -3.80
C TYR A 78 -6.06 -4.09 -4.52
N PRO A 79 -7.10 -4.84 -4.91
CA PRO A 79 -8.54 -4.53 -4.75
C PRO A 79 -9.08 -4.70 -3.32
N ASP A 80 -8.29 -5.29 -2.42
CA ASP A 80 -8.72 -5.68 -1.06
C ASP A 80 -9.21 -4.52 -0.17
N GLY A 81 -8.84 -3.27 -0.49
CA GLY A 81 -9.21 -2.08 0.27
C GLY A 81 -8.58 -2.03 1.66
N VAL A 82 -7.46 -2.72 1.88
CA VAL A 82 -6.81 -2.84 3.19
C VAL A 82 -5.85 -1.69 3.39
N TRP A 83 -6.05 -0.95 4.48
CA TRP A 83 -5.18 0.16 4.89
C TRP A 83 -4.20 -0.30 5.95
N TYR A 84 -2.92 -0.05 5.72
CA TYR A 84 -1.85 -0.37 6.67
C TYR A 84 -1.16 0.88 7.19
N ARG A 85 -0.71 0.78 8.44
CA ARG A 85 0.21 1.71 9.07
C ARG A 85 1.47 0.97 9.55
N PRO A 86 2.43 0.68 8.65
CA PRO A 86 3.71 0.10 9.05
C PRO A 86 4.50 1.09 9.91
N ARG A 87 5.27 0.56 10.87
CA ARG A 87 6.15 1.31 11.78
C ARG A 87 7.62 0.98 11.57
N SER A 88 7.93 -0.16 10.96
CA SER A 88 9.30 -0.61 10.74
C SER A 88 9.49 -1.34 9.39
N PRO A 89 10.75 -1.55 8.94
CA PRO A 89 11.03 -2.38 7.77
C PRO A 89 10.51 -3.82 7.88
N GLU A 90 10.48 -4.39 9.08
CA GLU A 90 9.97 -5.74 9.34
C GLU A 90 8.44 -5.82 9.14
N ASP A 91 7.72 -4.74 9.48
CA ASP A 91 6.28 -4.64 9.17
C ASP A 91 6.05 -4.68 7.65
N ILE A 92 6.92 -4.04 6.87
CA ILE A 92 6.86 -4.06 5.41
C ILE A 92 7.13 -5.47 4.89
N ASP A 93 8.14 -6.15 5.41
CA ASP A 93 8.43 -7.53 5.03
C ASP A 93 7.26 -8.47 5.33
N GLU A 94 6.63 -8.32 6.50
CA GLU A 94 5.46 -9.13 6.86
C GLU A 94 4.26 -8.84 5.93
N ILE A 95 4.01 -7.57 5.58
CA ILE A 95 2.96 -7.20 4.61
C ILE A 95 3.25 -7.84 3.25
N VAL A 96 4.49 -7.78 2.77
CA VAL A 96 4.87 -8.36 1.47
C VAL A 96 4.71 -9.87 1.49
N ASP A 97 5.25 -10.54 2.51
CA ASP A 97 5.27 -12.01 2.57
C ASP A 97 3.91 -12.59 2.94
N SER A 98 3.16 -11.98 3.87
CA SER A 98 1.84 -12.48 4.27
C SER A 98 0.75 -12.05 3.29
N HIS A 99 0.66 -10.76 3.00
CA HIS A 99 -0.48 -10.22 2.26
C HIS A 99 -0.23 -10.22 0.76
N LEU A 100 0.79 -9.51 0.29
CA LEU A 100 1.00 -9.34 -1.16
C LEU A 100 1.33 -10.69 -1.82
N LYS A 101 2.17 -11.51 -1.20
CA LYS A 101 2.52 -12.84 -1.72
C LYS A 101 1.44 -13.88 -1.46
N ASN A 102 1.01 -14.04 -0.20
CA ASN A 102 0.17 -15.18 0.21
C ASN A 102 -1.33 -14.84 0.39
N GLY A 103 -1.76 -13.60 0.14
CA GLY A 103 -3.16 -13.19 0.24
C GLY A 103 -3.71 -13.11 1.67
N ARG A 104 -2.85 -13.14 2.70
CA ARG A 104 -3.27 -13.10 4.12
C ARG A 104 -2.93 -11.76 4.77
N ARG A 105 -3.97 -11.03 5.19
CA ARG A 105 -3.83 -9.73 5.85
C ARG A 105 -3.01 -9.80 7.13
N VAL A 106 -2.29 -8.73 7.42
CA VAL A 106 -1.54 -8.55 8.66
C VAL A 106 -2.37 -7.71 9.63
N ASP A 107 -3.36 -8.33 10.28
CA ASP A 107 -4.41 -7.62 11.02
C ASP A 107 -3.87 -6.66 12.09
N ARG A 108 -2.73 -6.95 12.71
CA ARG A 108 -2.08 -6.07 13.71
C ARG A 108 -1.62 -4.72 13.15
N LEU A 109 -1.44 -4.62 11.82
CA LEU A 109 -1.01 -3.41 11.12
C LEU A 109 -2.16 -2.71 10.40
N VAL A 110 -3.32 -3.36 10.32
CA VAL A 110 -4.51 -2.80 9.67
C VAL A 110 -5.05 -1.64 10.49
N ILE A 111 -5.44 -0.58 9.80
CA ILE A 111 -6.17 0.52 10.41
C ILE A 111 -7.58 0.63 9.85
N VAL A 112 -8.54 0.93 10.73
CA VAL A 112 -9.90 1.29 10.34
C VAL A 112 -9.98 2.79 10.34
N LEU A 113 -10.19 3.36 9.15
CA LEU A 113 -10.34 4.79 8.98
C LEU A 113 -11.81 5.16 9.19
N THR A 114 -12.12 5.71 10.36
CA THR A 114 -13.43 6.31 10.61
C THR A 114 -13.42 7.75 10.12
N ARG A 115 -14.34 8.08 9.21
CA ARG A 115 -14.70 9.47 8.94
C ARG A 115 -15.50 9.96 10.15
N SER A 116 -14.91 10.85 10.95
CA SER A 116 -15.64 11.65 11.94
C SER A 116 -16.61 12.59 11.24
#